data_AF-A0A1F9MQY1-F1
#
_entry.id   AF-A0A1F9MQY1-F1
#
_cell.length_a   1.000
_cell.length_b   1.000
_cell.length_c   1.000
_cell.angle_alpha   90.00
_cell.angle_beta   90.00
_cell.angle_gamma   90.00
#
_symmetry.space_group_name_H-M   'P 1'
#
loop_
_entity.id
_entity.type
_entity.pdbx_description
1 polymer ?
#
loop_
_entity_poly.entity_id
_entity_poly.type
_entity_poly.pdbx_seq_one_letter_code
_entity_poly.pdbx_strand_id
1 'polypeptide(L)' 'MQNQTSFLVDGISSIAIHNGVVRVQFMRLGMDGKPQPTVELHIPVTSIKSVMEALGKASR' A
#
# COMPACT_ATOMS: atom_id res chain seq x y z
N MET A 1 -3.27 -15.58 -17.14
CA MET A 1 -3.44 -14.85 -15.87
C MET A 1 -3.73 -13.40 -16.22
N GLN A 2 -4.91 -12.87 -15.91
CA GLN A 2 -5.20 -11.46 -16.16
C GLN A 2 -4.29 -10.59 -15.29
N ASN A 3 -3.53 -9.70 -15.93
CA ASN A 3 -2.59 -8.81 -15.25
C ASN A 3 -3.40 -7.67 -14.62
N GLN A 4 -3.91 -7.89 -13.41
CA GLN A 4 -4.74 -6.91 -12.71
C GLN A 4 -3.84 -5.78 -12.19
N THR A 5 -3.93 -4.62 -12.81
CA THR A 5 -3.06 -3.44 -12.54
C THR A 5 -3.49 -2.64 -11.31
N SER A 6 -4.62 -2.98 -10.70
CA SER A 6 -5.17 -2.32 -9.53
C SER A 6 -5.86 -3.30 -8.59
N PHE A 7 -5.84 -2.99 -7.30
CA PHE A 7 -6.53 -3.73 -6.26
C PHE A 7 -7.20 -2.75 -5.31
N LEU A 8 -8.33 -3.18 -4.73
CA LEU A 8 -9.06 -2.40 -3.73
C LEU A 8 -8.64 -2.84 -2.34
N VAL A 9 -8.57 -1.88 -1.42
CA VAL A 9 -8.21 -2.08 -0.01
C VAL A 9 -9.17 -1.26 0.85
N ASP A 10 -9.49 -1.75 2.03
CA ASP A 10 -10.35 -1.04 2.98
C ASP A 10 -9.52 -0.19 3.97
N GLY A 11 -8.22 -0.48 4.10
CA GLY A 11 -7.33 0.34 4.90
C GLY A 11 -5.87 -0.14 4.93
N ILE A 12 -5.08 0.54 5.76
CA ILE A 12 -3.69 0.18 6.08
C ILE A 12 -3.69 -0.38 7.50
N SER A 13 -3.20 -1.60 7.67
CA SER A 13 -3.08 -2.23 8.99
C SER A 13 -1.77 -1.85 9.70
N SER A 14 -0.69 -1.64 8.95
CA SER A 14 0.60 -1.24 9.54
C SER A 14 1.51 -0.53 8.53
N ILE A 15 2.34 0.37 9.05
CA ILE A 15 3.46 0.99 8.32
C ILE A 15 4.72 0.76 9.14
N ALA A 16 5.76 0.21 8.51
CA ALA A 16 7.06 -0.03 9.15
C ALA A 16 8.20 0.36 8.22
N ILE A 17 9.38 0.63 8.79
CA ILE A 17 10.61 0.87 8.02
C ILE A 17 11.66 -0.15 8.47
N HIS A 18 12.20 -0.90 7.51
CA HIS A 18 13.25 -1.87 7.78
C HIS A 18 14.24 -1.92 6.61
N ASN A 19 15.54 -1.85 6.91
CA ASN A 19 16.63 -1.88 5.92
C ASN A 19 16.44 -0.90 4.75
N GLY A 20 16.03 0.33 5.05
CA GLY A 20 15.86 1.37 4.04
C GLY A 20 14.63 1.19 3.14
N VAL A 21 13.68 0.33 3.52
CA VAL A 21 12.42 0.11 2.80
C VAL A 21 11.24 0.39 3.72
N VAL A 22 10.32 1.24 3.28
CA VAL A 22 9.00 1.41 3.89
C VAL A 22 8.13 0.26 3.43
N ARG A 23 7.48 -0.40 4.39
CA ARG A 23 6.53 -1.49 4.18
C ARG A 23 5.16 -1.03 4.64
N VAL A 24 4.20 -1.05 3.73
CA VAL A 24 2.80 -0.70 4.01
C VAL A 24 1.98 -1.97 3.83
N GLN A 25 1.44 -2.50 4.92
CA GLN A 25 0.51 -3.63 4.87
C GLN A 25 -0.91 -3.09 4.70
N PHE A 26 -1.53 -3.46 3.58
CA PHE A 26 -2.94 -3.19 3.35
C PHE A 26 -3.82 -4.33 3.87
N MET A 27 -5.03 -3.97 4.24
CA MET A 27 -6.06 -4.90 4.67
C MET A 27 -7.38 -4.69 3.92
N ARG A 28 -8.19 -5.74 3.91
CA ARG A 28 -9.61 -5.71 3.56
C ARG A 28 -10.43 -6.27 4.71
N LEU A 29 -11.68 -5.85 4.81
CA LEU A 29 -12.62 -6.43 5.77
C LEU A 29 -13.25 -7.68 5.15
N GLY A 30 -13.18 -8.79 5.87
CA GLY A 30 -13.93 -9.99 5.54
C GLY A 30 -15.43 -9.78 5.71
N MET A 31 -16.24 -10.74 5.28
CA MET A 31 -17.70 -10.72 5.50
C MET A 31 -18.07 -10.71 6.99
N ASP A 32 -17.16 -11.16 7.84
CA ASP A 32 -17.26 -11.11 9.30
C ASP A 32 -16.82 -9.78 9.91
N GLY A 33 -16.46 -8.80 9.08
CA GLY A 33 -15.96 -7.49 9.48
C GLY A 33 -14.52 -7.51 10.02
N LYS A 34 -13.82 -8.66 9.97
CA LYS A 34 -12.44 -8.73 10.49
C LYS A 34 -11.42 -8.32 9.43
N PRO A 35 -10.34 -7.64 9.83
CA PRO A 35 -9.27 -7.25 8.92
C PRO A 35 -8.49 -8.48 8.45
N GLN A 36 -8.31 -8.59 7.13
CA GLN A 36 -7.52 -9.61 6.47
C GLN A 36 -6.41 -8.96 5.63
N PRO A 37 -5.15 -9.40 5.75
CA PRO A 37 -4.05 -8.89 4.93
C PRO A 37 -4.36 -9.10 3.44
N THR A 38 -4.13 -8.07 2.62
CA THR A 38 -4.39 -8.14 1.17
C THR A 38 -3.11 -8.06 0.36
N VAL A 39 -2.39 -6.94 0.46
CA VAL A 39 -1.15 -6.68 -0.29
C VAL A 39 -0.18 -5.91 0.60
N GLU A 40 1.11 -6.13 0.39
CA GLU A 40 2.18 -5.33 1.00
C GLU A 40 2.85 -4.47 -0.09
N LEU A 41 2.93 -3.17 0.17
CA LEU A 41 3.66 -2.23 -0.70
C LEU A 41 5.02 -1.91 -0.09
N HIS A 42 6.06 -2.14 -0.88
CA HIS A 42 7.45 -1.84 -0.53
C HIS A 42 7.93 -0.62 -1.29
N ILE A 43 8.35 0.41 -0.55
CA ILE A 43 8.87 1.65 -1.13
C ILE A 43 10.28 1.86 -0.60
N PRO A 44 11.32 1.89 -1.46
CA PRO A 44 12.64 2.34 -1.04
C PRO A 44 12.56 3.75 -0.46
N VAL A 45 13.17 3.99 0.70
CA VAL A 45 13.10 5.28 1.40
C VAL A 45 13.61 6.42 0.51
N THR A 46 14.61 6.15 -0.32
CA THR A 46 15.17 7.09 -1.31
C THR A 46 14.16 7.55 -2.36
N SER A 47 13.08 6.80 -2.57
CA SER A 47 12.05 7.07 -3.58
C SER A 47 10.79 7.72 -3.01
N ILE A 48 10.67 7.87 -1.68
CA ILE A 48 9.46 8.40 -1.02
C ILE A 48 9.05 9.76 -1.61
N LYS A 49 10.01 10.68 -1.79
CA LYS A 49 9.72 12.02 -2.31
C LYS A 49 9.03 11.95 -3.67
N SER A 50 9.57 11.15 -4.58
CA SER A 50 9.00 10.96 -5.92
C SER A 50 7.62 10.29 -5.89
N VAL A 51 7.41 9.33 -4.97
CA VAL A 51 6.10 8.71 -4.76
C VAL A 51 5.07 9.74 -4.29
N MET A 52 5.43 10.58 -3.31
CA MET A 52 4.54 11.64 -2.82
C MET A 52 4.21 12.68 -3.90
N GLU A 53 5.19 13.06 -4.72
CA GLU A 53 4.98 13.95 -5.86
C GLU A 53 4.04 13.34 -6.91
N ALA A 54 4.19 12.05 -7.21
CA ALA A 54 3.32 11.35 -8.15
C ALA A 54 1.88 11.25 -7.62
N LEU A 55 1.70 10.91 -6.33
CA LEU A 55 0.39 10.86 -5.68
C LEU A 55 -0.29 12.23 -5.69
N GLY A 56 0.45 13.30 -5.36
CA GLY A 56 -0.08 14.67 -5.38
C GLY A 56 -0.48 15.17 -6.78
N LYS A 57 0.11 14.62 -7.85
CA LYS A 57 -0.33 14.86 -9.24
C LYS A 57 -1.57 14.07 -9.59
N ALA A 58 -1.66 12.82 -9.14
CA ALA A 58 -2.79 11.94 -9.43
C ALA A 58 -4.09 12.34 -8.70
N SER A 59 -4.00 13.09 -7.60
CA SER A 59 -5.15 13.56 -6.83
C SER A 59 -5.74 14.89 -7.31
N ARG A 60 -5.19 15.50 -8.36
CA ARG A 60 -5.66 16.76 -8.97
C ARG A 60 -6.27 16.48 -10.33
#